data_AF-A0A518FLP9-F1
#
_entry.id   AF-A0A518FLP9-F1
#
_cell.length_a   1.000
_cell.length_b   1.000
_cell.length_c   1.000
_cell.angle_alpha   90.00
_cell.angle_beta   90.00
_cell.angle_gamma   90.00
#
_symmetry.space_group_name_H-M   'P 1'
#
loop_
_entity.id
_entity.type
_entity.pdbx_description
1 polymer ?
#
loop_
_entity_poly.entity_id
_entity_poly.type
_entity_poly.pdbx_seq_one_letter_code
_entity_poly.pdbx_strand_id
1 'polypeptide(L)'
;MSLHVYANIVTPFGTAANNRAETEGNITTLQKILWMGQPHSTVSAEAIRFALRQRLAELDESGTNRQWNEMSRTNSWQDPEFLGWNSETGKTYIDDDLLGYMRAEAAKVDGPGTTRVRRAVLEVTRAVSLTPWTGDVTFNAASPGATPSASRGKNKYKNPVPYGSEVHATRYQFGTSLTPESLREKSRAAKAIEALCHLGSVAGNQGRFLFDFSPEAVVFRLTHDPAPRILYCFESNDFGKSVCVDQLLTRLDTGDIKPEELICGVSDRESALAQQLQNRGIEPVGVKAACSSLINRMTQALEVEAGR
;
A
#
# COMPACT_ATOMS: atom_id res chain seq x y z
N MET A 1 22.48 11.94 -12.11
CA MET A 1 21.04 12.16 -11.89
C MET A 1 20.53 10.91 -11.23
N SER A 2 19.71 10.99 -10.19
CA SER A 2 19.17 9.77 -9.55
C SER A 2 18.02 9.19 -10.38
N LEU A 3 17.88 7.89 -10.37
CA LEU A 3 16.77 7.15 -10.93
C LEU A 3 15.64 7.08 -9.91
N HIS A 4 14.42 7.34 -10.37
CA HIS A 4 13.22 7.31 -9.54
C HIS A 4 12.19 6.36 -10.15
N VAL A 5 11.59 5.56 -9.27
CA VAL A 5 10.49 4.64 -9.57
C VAL A 5 9.26 5.13 -8.84
N TYR A 6 8.24 5.50 -9.60
CA TYR A 6 6.92 5.82 -9.08
C TYR A 6 5.92 4.76 -9.51
N ALA A 7 4.93 4.49 -8.67
CA ALA A 7 3.77 3.70 -9.04
C ALA A 7 2.49 4.41 -8.61
N ASN A 8 1.42 4.22 -9.37
CA ASN A 8 0.05 4.37 -8.89
C ASN A 8 -0.68 3.06 -9.19
N ILE A 9 -1.36 2.52 -8.18
CA ILE A 9 -2.00 1.20 -8.21
C ILE A 9 -3.49 1.41 -7.92
N VAL A 10 -4.35 0.65 -8.61
CA VAL A 10 -5.78 0.53 -8.28
C VAL A 10 -6.13 -0.94 -8.08
N THR A 11 -6.90 -1.23 -7.03
CA THR A 11 -7.41 -2.57 -6.71
C THR A 11 -8.66 -2.90 -7.54
N PRO A 12 -9.02 -4.18 -7.67
CA PRO A 12 -10.31 -4.59 -8.22
C PRO A 12 -11.50 -3.96 -7.50
N PHE A 13 -12.66 -3.93 -8.16
CA PHE A 13 -13.93 -3.66 -7.48
C PHE A 13 -14.18 -4.73 -6.42
N GLY A 14 -14.59 -4.32 -5.23
CA GLY A 14 -15.06 -5.28 -4.24
C GLY A 14 -15.70 -4.62 -3.03
N THR A 15 -16.25 -5.46 -2.17
CA THR A 15 -16.82 -5.03 -0.89
C THR A 15 -15.72 -5.01 0.18
N ALA A 16 -15.33 -3.82 0.61
CA ALA A 16 -14.31 -3.63 1.63
C ALA A 16 -14.94 -3.32 2.99
N ALA A 17 -14.41 -3.95 4.05
CA ALA A 17 -14.72 -3.62 5.44
C ALA A 17 -13.47 -3.72 6.35
N ASN A 18 -12.30 -3.49 5.76
CA ASN A 18 -11.05 -4.06 6.25
C ASN A 18 -10.24 -3.06 7.09
N ASN A 19 -10.42 -1.77 6.80
CA ASN A 19 -9.75 -0.69 7.51
C ASN A 19 -10.69 0.02 8.48
N ARG A 20 -10.67 -0.44 9.73
CA ARG A 20 -11.61 -0.02 10.77
C ARG A 20 -11.20 1.30 11.43
N ALA A 21 -12.18 2.14 11.71
CA ALA A 21 -12.05 3.30 12.59
C ALA A 21 -12.58 2.97 14.00
N GLU A 22 -12.75 4.00 14.83
CA GLU A 22 -13.35 3.86 16.16
C GLU A 22 -14.79 3.36 16.06
N THR A 23 -15.14 2.37 16.88
CA THR A 23 -16.49 1.80 16.88
C THR A 23 -17.49 2.79 17.46
N GLU A 24 -18.59 3.02 16.75
CA GLU A 24 -19.68 3.89 17.19
C GLU A 24 -20.86 3.03 17.68
N GLY A 25 -21.12 3.06 18.99
CA GLY A 25 -22.12 2.18 19.60
C GLY A 25 -21.79 0.70 19.36
N ASN A 26 -22.64 0.01 18.60
CA ASN A 26 -22.43 -1.38 18.18
C ASN A 26 -22.03 -1.51 16.70
N ILE A 27 -21.67 -0.42 16.02
CA ILE A 27 -21.27 -0.41 14.63
C ILE A 27 -19.75 -0.25 14.54
N THR A 28 -19.10 -1.24 13.94
CA THR A 28 -17.71 -1.10 13.51
C THR A 28 -17.66 -0.20 12.28
N THR A 29 -17.00 0.94 12.38
CA THR A 29 -16.92 1.93 11.31
C THR A 29 -15.68 1.73 10.44
N LEU A 30 -15.68 2.28 9.23
CA LEU A 30 -14.53 2.44 8.35
C LEU A 30 -13.82 3.75 8.61
N GLN A 31 -12.50 3.78 8.42
CA GLN A 31 -11.78 5.04 8.29
C GLN A 31 -12.23 5.76 7.03
N LYS A 32 -12.53 7.04 7.18
CA LYS A 32 -13.05 7.91 6.12
C LYS A 32 -12.33 9.24 6.13
N ILE A 33 -12.26 9.89 4.97
CA ILE A 33 -11.78 11.26 4.81
C ILE A 33 -12.73 12.05 3.91
N LEU A 34 -12.62 13.37 3.92
CA LEU A 34 -13.17 14.19 2.85
C LEU A 34 -12.20 14.19 1.66
N TRP A 35 -12.68 13.71 0.51
CA TRP A 35 -11.96 13.71 -0.76
C TRP A 35 -12.88 14.31 -1.83
N MET A 36 -12.42 15.35 -2.52
CA MET A 36 -13.21 16.05 -3.54
C MET A 36 -14.62 16.46 -3.06
N GLY A 37 -14.73 16.85 -1.78
CA GLY A 37 -15.98 17.29 -1.16
C GLY A 37 -16.92 16.18 -0.69
N GLN A 38 -16.55 14.90 -0.83
CA GLN A 38 -17.37 13.76 -0.42
C GLN A 38 -16.64 12.86 0.59
N PRO A 39 -17.36 12.10 1.43
CA PRO A 39 -16.74 11.11 2.29
C PRO A 39 -16.24 9.93 1.44
N HIS A 40 -14.97 9.60 1.57
CA HIS A 40 -14.35 8.44 0.93
C HIS A 40 -13.78 7.53 2.02
N SER A 41 -14.07 6.23 1.94
CA SER A 41 -13.34 5.27 2.77
C SER A 41 -11.86 5.25 2.36
N THR A 42 -11.01 4.87 3.30
CA THR A 42 -9.57 4.89 3.10
C THR A 42 -8.89 3.71 3.78
N VAL A 43 -7.68 3.37 3.32
CA VAL A 43 -6.74 2.46 3.99
C VAL A 43 -5.42 3.17 4.25
N SER A 44 -4.94 3.16 5.50
CA SER A 44 -3.73 3.90 5.88
C SER A 44 -2.48 3.39 5.17
N ALA A 45 -1.51 4.29 4.95
CA ALA A 45 -0.22 3.91 4.40
C ALA A 45 0.50 2.90 5.32
N GLU A 46 0.31 3.02 6.63
CA GLU A 46 0.84 2.09 7.64
C GLU A 46 0.28 0.68 7.49
N ALA A 47 -1.01 0.53 7.18
CA ALA A 47 -1.62 -0.78 6.94
C ALA A 47 -1.03 -1.44 5.67
N ILE A 48 -0.82 -0.65 4.61
CA ILE A 48 -0.17 -1.11 3.38
C ILE A 48 1.29 -1.50 3.66
N ARG A 49 2.04 -0.66 4.39
CA ARG A 49 3.43 -0.94 4.80
C ARG A 49 3.55 -2.15 5.72
N PHE A 50 2.53 -2.43 6.53
CA PHE A 50 2.47 -3.63 7.35
C PHE A 50 2.33 -4.89 6.50
N ALA A 51 1.37 -4.90 5.57
CA ALA A 51 1.19 -6.01 4.63
C ALA A 51 2.41 -6.21 3.73
N LEU A 52 3.01 -5.11 3.25
CA LEU A 52 4.24 -5.16 2.47
C LEU A 52 5.38 -5.81 3.23
N ARG A 53 5.57 -5.48 4.51
CA ARG A 53 6.61 -6.11 5.34
C ARG A 53 6.44 -7.63 5.43
N GLN A 54 5.21 -8.13 5.52
CA GLN A 54 4.97 -9.58 5.53
C GLN A 54 5.46 -10.24 4.24
N ARG A 55 5.23 -9.60 3.09
CA ARG A 55 5.75 -10.09 1.79
C ARG A 55 7.26 -10.00 1.69
N LEU A 56 7.84 -8.90 2.14
CA LEU A 56 9.30 -8.70 2.08
C LEU A 56 10.07 -9.74 2.91
N ALA A 57 9.47 -10.26 4.00
CA ALA A 57 10.07 -11.30 4.82
C ALA A 57 10.35 -12.61 4.06
N GLU A 58 9.59 -12.88 2.99
CA GLU A 58 9.72 -14.08 2.15
C GLU A 58 10.66 -13.88 0.95
N LEU A 59 10.90 -12.62 0.54
CA LEU A 59 11.65 -12.27 -0.66
C LEU A 59 13.14 -11.96 -0.41
N ASP A 60 13.53 -11.73 0.84
CA ASP A 60 14.89 -11.43 1.23
C ASP A 60 15.51 -12.50 2.11
N GLU A 61 16.74 -12.92 1.77
CA GLU A 61 17.46 -13.93 2.55
C GLU A 61 17.75 -13.45 3.98
N SER A 62 18.00 -12.16 4.17
CA SER A 62 18.16 -11.59 5.51
C SER A 62 16.81 -11.46 6.24
N GLY A 63 15.70 -11.56 5.51
CA GLY A 63 14.35 -11.37 6.00
C GLY A 63 14.12 -9.94 6.49
N THR A 64 13.08 -9.78 7.32
CA THR A 64 12.75 -8.52 7.98
C THR A 64 13.30 -8.45 9.40
N ASN A 65 13.62 -7.24 9.86
CA ASN A 65 14.03 -7.00 11.23
C ASN A 65 12.86 -7.29 12.18
N ARG A 66 11.65 -6.89 11.74
CA ARG A 66 10.43 -7.04 12.52
C ARG A 66 9.47 -8.04 11.90
N GLN A 67 8.92 -8.93 12.73
CA GLN A 67 7.87 -9.86 12.33
C GLN A 67 6.72 -9.84 13.33
N TRP A 68 5.48 -9.86 12.82
CA TRP A 68 4.29 -9.92 13.66
C TRP A 68 4.03 -11.37 14.09
N ASN A 69 3.93 -11.60 15.39
CA ASN A 69 3.54 -12.89 15.94
C ASN A 69 2.04 -12.90 16.22
N GLU A 70 1.29 -13.72 15.48
CA GLU A 70 -0.17 -13.80 15.61
C GLU A 70 -0.63 -14.35 16.96
N MET A 71 0.16 -15.23 17.60
CA MET A 71 -0.20 -15.82 18.89
C MET A 71 -0.04 -14.81 20.03
N SER A 72 1.13 -14.19 20.14
CA SER A 72 1.41 -13.23 21.21
C SER A 72 0.85 -11.84 20.92
N ARG A 73 0.45 -11.57 19.68
CA ARG A 73 -0.03 -10.26 19.20
C ARG A 73 1.00 -9.15 19.47
N THR A 74 2.27 -9.48 19.24
CA THR A 74 3.42 -8.59 19.42
C THR A 74 4.39 -8.75 18.27
N ASN A 75 5.29 -7.78 18.10
CA ASN A 75 6.37 -7.91 17.15
C ASN A 75 7.58 -8.62 17.80
N SER A 76 8.15 -9.61 17.12
CA SER A 76 9.51 -10.08 17.35
C SER A 76 10.50 -9.23 16.55
N TRP A 77 11.70 -9.06 17.09
CA TRP A 77 12.75 -8.22 16.51
C TRP A 77 14.06 -9.00 16.44
N GLN A 78 14.77 -8.87 15.33
CA GLN A 78 16.10 -9.45 15.13
C GLN A 78 17.21 -8.50 15.60
N ASP A 79 17.06 -7.21 15.32
CA ASP A 79 17.95 -6.11 15.72
C ASP A 79 17.10 -4.91 16.18
N PRO A 80 16.53 -4.95 17.41
CA PRO A 80 15.71 -3.86 17.95
C PRO A 80 16.49 -2.57 18.19
N GLU A 81 17.83 -2.66 18.16
CA GLU A 81 18.74 -1.54 18.38
C GLU A 81 19.24 -0.91 17.07
N PHE A 82 18.98 -1.56 15.93
CA PHE A 82 19.48 -1.17 14.61
C PHE A 82 21.01 -1.07 14.55
N LEU A 83 21.72 -1.92 15.30
CA LEU A 83 23.19 -1.93 15.37
C LEU A 83 23.82 -2.29 14.02
N GLY A 84 23.15 -3.08 13.18
CA GLY A 84 23.63 -3.42 11.84
C GLY A 84 23.87 -2.21 10.93
N TRP A 85 23.24 -1.08 11.24
CA TRP A 85 23.39 0.17 10.50
C TRP A 85 24.61 1.01 10.93
N ASN A 86 25.32 0.64 12.00
CA ASN A 86 26.48 1.40 12.50
C ASN A 86 27.74 1.25 11.64
N SER A 87 27.82 0.25 10.78
CA SER A 87 28.93 0.06 9.84
C SER A 87 28.39 -0.20 8.44
N GLU A 88 29.20 0.09 7.42
CA GLU A 88 28.84 -0.15 6.01
C GLU A 88 28.58 -1.63 5.70
N THR A 89 29.30 -2.52 6.39
CA THR A 89 29.24 -3.98 6.20
C THR A 89 28.34 -4.69 7.21
N GLY A 90 27.67 -3.95 8.10
CA GLY A 90 26.79 -4.53 9.09
C GLY A 90 25.55 -5.17 8.47
N LYS A 91 25.11 -6.29 9.03
CA LYS A 91 23.91 -7.00 8.57
C LYS A 91 22.68 -6.11 8.77
N THR A 92 21.96 -5.82 7.69
CA THR A 92 20.71 -5.05 7.73
C THR A 92 19.57 -5.83 7.14
N TYR A 93 18.35 -5.40 7.41
CA TYR A 93 17.13 -6.07 6.99
C TYR A 93 16.37 -5.24 5.96
N ILE A 94 15.64 -5.93 5.08
CA ILE A 94 14.99 -5.31 3.92
C ILE A 94 13.93 -4.25 4.32
N ASP A 95 13.19 -4.47 5.41
CA ASP A 95 12.17 -3.53 5.86
C ASP A 95 12.77 -2.29 6.51
N ASP A 96 13.90 -2.39 7.21
CA ASP A 96 14.62 -1.22 7.71
C ASP A 96 15.13 -0.35 6.55
N ASP A 97 15.61 -0.98 5.49
CA ASP A 97 16.19 -0.27 4.33
C ASP A 97 15.11 0.44 3.50
N LEU A 98 14.02 -0.26 3.20
CA LEU A 98 12.90 0.28 2.43
C LEU A 98 11.99 1.17 3.26
N LEU A 99 11.59 0.73 4.45
CA LEU A 99 10.56 1.39 5.26
C LEU A 99 11.17 2.31 6.32
N GLY A 100 12.47 2.28 6.54
CA GLY A 100 13.12 3.11 7.53
C GLY A 100 12.76 2.73 8.97
N TYR A 101 13.40 3.41 9.91
CA TYR A 101 13.19 3.20 11.32
C TYR A 101 13.52 4.46 12.12
N MET A 102 13.04 4.50 13.36
CA MET A 102 13.43 5.49 14.35
C MET A 102 13.49 4.80 15.71
N ARG A 103 14.64 4.90 16.38
CA ARG A 103 14.82 4.53 17.78
C ARG A 103 15.27 5.77 18.53
N ALA A 104 14.50 6.16 19.54
CA ALA A 104 14.88 7.21 20.48
C ALA A 104 15.27 6.58 21.82
N GLU A 105 16.35 7.06 22.41
CA GLU A 105 16.78 6.71 23.77
C GLU A 105 16.70 7.97 24.63
N ALA A 106 15.99 7.86 25.76
CA ALA A 106 15.92 8.94 26.73
C ALA A 106 17.29 9.20 27.34
N ALA A 107 17.58 10.47 27.66
CA ALA A 107 18.80 10.82 28.38
C ALA A 107 18.77 10.19 29.78
N LYS A 108 19.93 9.71 30.24
CA LYS A 108 20.08 9.12 31.59
C LYS A 108 20.15 10.18 32.70
N VAL A 109 20.38 11.43 32.33
CA VAL A 109 20.45 12.64 33.18
C VAL A 109 19.77 13.77 32.40
N ASP A 110 19.29 14.83 33.08
CA ASP A 110 18.67 16.01 32.44
C ASP A 110 19.48 16.48 31.22
N GLY A 111 18.90 16.28 30.03
CA GLY A 111 19.56 16.52 28.75
C GLY A 111 18.79 15.93 27.55
N PRO A 112 19.20 16.24 26.32
CA PRO A 112 18.58 15.69 25.12
C PRO A 112 18.91 14.21 24.98
N GLY A 113 17.90 13.40 24.62
CA GLY A 113 18.09 12.00 24.26
C GLY A 113 18.87 11.81 22.97
N THR A 114 19.21 10.57 22.64
CA THR A 114 19.83 10.22 21.35
C THR A 114 18.81 9.55 20.43
N THR A 115 19.01 9.66 19.13
CA THR A 115 18.14 9.03 18.13
C THR A 115 18.95 8.36 17.04
N ARG A 116 18.61 7.11 16.72
CA ARG A 116 19.02 6.43 15.49
C ARG A 116 17.85 6.47 14.52
N VAL A 117 18.05 7.07 13.36
CA VAL A 117 16.98 7.28 12.38
C VAL A 117 17.46 6.96 10.98
N ARG A 118 16.60 6.28 10.22
CA ARG A 118 16.70 6.13 8.77
C ARG A 118 15.35 6.48 8.18
N ARG A 119 15.33 7.44 7.27
CA ARG A 119 14.11 7.78 6.52
C ARG A 119 13.73 6.61 5.62
N ALA A 120 12.43 6.36 5.48
CA ALA A 120 11.92 5.40 4.51
C ALA A 120 12.36 5.80 3.09
N VAL A 121 12.89 4.85 2.33
CA VAL A 121 13.26 5.02 0.92
C VAL A 121 12.09 4.69 0.00
N LEU A 122 11.23 3.77 0.42
CA LEU A 122 9.92 3.51 -0.18
C LEU A 122 8.85 4.30 0.56
N GLU A 123 8.31 5.29 -0.13
CA GLU A 123 7.19 6.11 0.32
C GLU A 123 5.90 5.54 -0.25
N VAL A 124 4.82 5.54 0.55
CA VAL A 124 3.52 4.98 0.19
C VAL A 124 2.46 5.99 0.58
N THR A 125 1.59 6.35 -0.35
CA THR A 125 0.45 7.21 -0.05
C THR A 125 -0.66 6.42 0.59
N ARG A 126 -1.55 7.10 1.32
CA ARG A 126 -2.76 6.49 1.86
C ARG A 126 -3.67 6.07 0.71
N ALA A 127 -4.28 4.88 0.79
CA ALA A 127 -5.23 4.46 -0.22
C ALA A 127 -6.58 5.17 -0.04
N VAL A 128 -7.17 5.63 -1.14
CA VAL A 128 -8.47 6.32 -1.17
C VAL A 128 -9.40 5.57 -2.11
N SER A 129 -10.66 5.42 -1.71
CA SER A 129 -11.70 4.84 -2.55
C SER A 129 -11.93 5.68 -3.81
N LEU A 130 -12.19 5.04 -4.95
CA LEU A 130 -12.56 5.77 -6.18
C LEU A 130 -14.00 6.29 -6.16
N THR A 131 -14.87 5.65 -5.38
CA THR A 131 -16.26 6.08 -5.20
C THR A 131 -16.45 6.71 -3.82
N PRO A 132 -17.37 7.67 -3.67
CA PRO A 132 -17.80 8.12 -2.35
C PRO A 132 -18.43 6.99 -1.54
N TRP A 133 -18.21 6.98 -0.24
CA TRP A 133 -18.88 6.07 0.68
C TRP A 133 -20.31 6.54 0.95
N THR A 134 -21.28 5.67 0.69
CA THR A 134 -22.72 5.96 0.68
C THR A 134 -23.45 5.68 1.99
N GLY A 135 -22.74 5.21 3.03
CA GLY A 135 -23.36 4.93 4.33
C GLY A 135 -23.76 3.47 4.56
N ASP A 136 -23.29 2.53 3.73
CA ASP A 136 -23.71 1.13 3.81
C ASP A 136 -23.24 0.45 5.10
N VAL A 137 -24.18 -0.22 5.77
CA VAL A 137 -23.96 -0.96 7.02
C VAL A 137 -24.59 -2.35 6.90
N THR A 138 -23.84 -3.37 7.30
CA THR A 138 -24.37 -4.73 7.47
C THR A 138 -24.98 -4.91 8.84
N PHE A 139 -26.06 -5.69 8.95
CA PHE A 139 -26.66 -6.08 10.23
C PHE A 139 -26.34 -7.53 10.53
N ASN A 140 -25.75 -7.77 11.69
CA ASN A 140 -25.22 -9.08 12.07
C ASN A 140 -25.61 -9.42 13.51
N ALA A 141 -25.45 -10.69 13.85
CA ALA A 141 -25.73 -11.20 15.19
C ALA A 141 -24.53 -12.00 15.71
N ALA A 142 -24.04 -11.65 16.89
CA ALA A 142 -23.01 -12.43 17.58
C ALA A 142 -23.70 -13.55 18.35
N SER A 143 -23.14 -14.75 18.34
CA SER A 143 -23.67 -15.89 19.09
C SER A 143 -23.83 -15.56 20.59
N PRO A 144 -24.80 -16.16 21.28
CA PRO A 144 -24.96 -15.94 22.72
C PRO A 144 -23.65 -16.15 23.49
N GLY A 145 -23.30 -15.17 24.33
CA GLY A 145 -22.06 -15.21 25.14
C GLY A 145 -20.78 -14.76 24.43
N ALA A 146 -20.80 -14.47 23.13
CA ALA A 146 -19.61 -13.97 22.41
C ALA A 146 -19.19 -12.55 22.83
N THR A 147 -20.16 -11.72 23.26
CA THR A 147 -19.92 -10.35 23.73
C THR A 147 -20.60 -10.12 25.08
N PRO A 148 -20.09 -10.71 26.18
CA PRO A 148 -20.74 -10.64 27.49
C PRO A 148 -20.90 -9.20 28.00
N SER A 149 -20.02 -8.27 27.63
CA SER A 149 -20.13 -6.86 28.00
C SER A 149 -21.33 -6.14 27.35
N ALA A 150 -21.79 -6.64 26.19
CA ALA A 150 -22.86 -6.02 25.39
C ALA A 150 -24.27 -6.54 25.74
N SER A 151 -24.39 -7.57 26.60
CA SER A 151 -25.66 -8.13 27.03
C SER A 151 -25.80 -8.04 28.56
N ARG A 152 -26.96 -7.61 29.07
CA ARG A 152 -27.22 -7.38 30.50
C ARG A 152 -28.40 -8.23 31.02
N GLY A 153 -28.42 -8.48 32.33
CA GLY A 153 -29.52 -9.15 33.02
C GLY A 153 -29.52 -10.69 32.88
N LYS A 154 -30.65 -11.31 33.24
CA LYS A 154 -30.79 -12.78 33.35
C LYS A 154 -30.62 -13.54 32.02
N ASN A 155 -30.66 -12.84 30.88
CA ASN A 155 -30.57 -13.41 29.54
C ASN A 155 -29.21 -13.15 28.85
N LYS A 156 -28.19 -12.70 29.59
CA LYS A 156 -26.84 -12.35 29.10
C LYS A 156 -26.21 -13.38 28.16
N TYR A 157 -26.50 -14.66 28.38
CA TYR A 157 -25.94 -15.79 27.62
C TYR A 157 -27.00 -16.55 26.80
N LYS A 158 -28.22 -16.03 26.69
CA LYS A 158 -29.34 -16.72 26.04
C LYS A 158 -29.67 -16.18 24.65
N ASN A 159 -29.44 -14.89 24.44
CA ASN A 159 -29.82 -14.21 23.21
C ASN A 159 -28.58 -13.80 22.40
N PRO A 160 -28.66 -13.84 21.06
CA PRO A 160 -27.63 -13.23 20.23
C PRO A 160 -27.59 -11.72 20.43
N VAL A 161 -26.42 -11.11 20.19
CA VAL A 161 -26.22 -9.66 20.31
C VAL A 161 -26.11 -9.05 18.92
N PRO A 162 -27.02 -8.14 18.52
CA PRO A 162 -26.93 -7.43 17.26
C PRO A 162 -25.73 -6.48 17.20
N TYR A 163 -25.04 -6.44 16.07
CA TYR A 163 -23.99 -5.47 15.77
C TYR A 163 -23.94 -5.14 14.29
N GLY A 164 -23.34 -4.00 13.97
CA GLY A 164 -23.17 -3.52 12.61
C GLY A 164 -21.72 -3.52 12.16
N SER A 165 -21.51 -3.54 10.85
CA SER A 165 -20.22 -3.18 10.26
C SER A 165 -20.45 -2.38 9.00
N GLU A 166 -19.86 -1.19 8.94
CA GLU A 166 -19.82 -0.40 7.71
C GLU A 166 -19.07 -1.17 6.63
N VAL A 167 -19.59 -1.08 5.40
CA VAL A 167 -19.01 -1.70 4.21
C VAL A 167 -18.95 -0.68 3.08
N HIS A 168 -18.09 -0.90 2.10
CA HIS A 168 -18.02 -0.06 0.92
C HIS A 168 -17.71 -0.90 -0.32
N ALA A 169 -18.58 -0.85 -1.32
CA ALA A 169 -18.32 -1.42 -2.64
C ALA A 169 -17.51 -0.42 -3.47
N THR A 170 -16.20 -0.63 -3.57
CA THR A 170 -15.28 0.34 -4.18
C THR A 170 -14.01 -0.33 -4.71
N ARG A 171 -13.26 0.45 -5.49
CA ARG A 171 -11.82 0.26 -5.73
C ARG A 171 -11.04 1.16 -4.79
N TYR A 172 -9.83 0.78 -4.40
CA TYR A 172 -8.89 1.70 -3.76
C TYR A 172 -7.74 1.99 -4.70
N GLN A 173 -7.31 3.25 -4.72
CA GLN A 173 -6.03 3.61 -5.34
C GLN A 173 -5.04 4.15 -4.32
N PHE A 174 -3.76 3.87 -4.54
CA PHE A 174 -2.63 4.42 -3.77
C PHE A 174 -1.41 4.49 -4.66
N GLY A 175 -0.43 5.31 -4.29
CA GLY A 175 0.79 5.47 -5.02
C GLY A 175 2.04 5.26 -4.18
N THR A 176 3.17 5.08 -4.84
CA THR A 176 4.48 4.87 -4.23
C THR A 176 5.56 5.71 -4.91
N SER A 177 6.62 5.97 -4.17
CA SER A 177 7.84 6.63 -4.61
C SER A 177 9.04 5.88 -4.05
N LEU A 178 9.99 5.54 -4.91
CA LEU A 178 11.19 4.79 -4.57
C LEU A 178 12.39 5.36 -5.34
N THR A 179 13.48 5.62 -4.62
CA THR A 179 14.77 6.00 -5.22
C THR A 179 15.78 4.89 -4.91
N PRO A 180 16.00 3.93 -5.83
CA PRO A 180 16.81 2.73 -5.56
C PRO A 180 18.21 3.03 -5.01
N GLU A 181 18.87 4.09 -5.45
CA GLU A 181 20.23 4.45 -5.05
C GLU A 181 20.34 4.93 -3.60
N SER A 182 19.21 5.25 -2.96
CA SER A 182 19.19 5.58 -1.52
C SER A 182 19.17 4.33 -0.62
N LEU A 183 18.99 3.14 -1.20
CA LEU A 183 19.03 1.87 -0.47
C LEU A 183 20.47 1.47 -0.13
N ARG A 184 20.66 0.81 1.02
CA ARG A 184 21.94 0.15 1.33
C ARG A 184 22.20 -0.99 0.35
N GLU A 185 21.16 -1.76 0.02
CA GLU A 185 21.23 -2.81 -1.00
C GLU A 185 20.27 -2.47 -2.15
N LYS A 186 20.81 -1.91 -3.25
CA LYS A 186 20.00 -1.46 -4.41
C LYS A 186 19.12 -2.56 -5.00
N SER A 187 19.53 -3.84 -4.90
CA SER A 187 18.75 -5.00 -5.35
C SER A 187 17.40 -5.16 -4.62
N ARG A 188 17.26 -4.61 -3.42
CA ARG A 188 15.98 -4.60 -2.67
C ARG A 188 14.88 -3.80 -3.36
N ALA A 189 15.24 -2.88 -4.27
CA ALA A 189 14.25 -2.16 -5.07
C ALA A 189 13.39 -3.11 -5.92
N ALA A 190 14.00 -4.14 -6.52
CA ALA A 190 13.28 -5.12 -7.33
C ALA A 190 12.27 -5.91 -6.46
N LYS A 191 12.71 -6.33 -5.27
CA LYS A 191 11.87 -7.04 -4.29
C LYS A 191 10.72 -6.17 -3.78
N ALA A 192 10.94 -4.86 -3.62
CA ALA A 192 9.88 -3.92 -3.26
C ALA A 192 8.80 -3.83 -4.34
N ILE A 193 9.20 -3.70 -5.60
CA ILE A 193 8.28 -3.66 -6.76
C ILE A 193 7.50 -4.98 -6.87
N GLU A 194 8.18 -6.11 -6.73
CA GLU A 194 7.56 -7.43 -6.73
C GLU A 194 6.54 -7.58 -5.60
N ALA A 195 6.90 -7.19 -4.38
CA ALA A 195 6.02 -7.26 -3.22
C ALA A 195 4.77 -6.37 -3.38
N LEU A 196 4.92 -5.17 -3.97
CA LEU A 196 3.79 -4.27 -4.27
C LEU A 196 2.79 -4.89 -5.26
N CYS A 197 3.27 -5.63 -6.26
CA CYS A 197 2.42 -6.30 -7.24
C CYS A 197 1.76 -7.58 -6.72
N HIS A 198 2.16 -8.05 -5.53
CA HIS A 198 1.66 -9.26 -4.88
C HIS A 198 1.08 -8.97 -3.48
N LEU A 199 0.67 -7.72 -3.22
CA LEU A 199 -0.13 -7.40 -2.05
C LEU A 199 -1.39 -8.26 -2.04
N GLY A 200 -1.63 -8.94 -0.92
CA GLY A 200 -2.82 -9.77 -0.72
C GLY A 200 -3.70 -9.13 0.35
N SER A 201 -3.59 -9.62 1.58
CA SER A 201 -4.32 -9.08 2.72
C SER A 201 -3.71 -7.77 3.20
N VAL A 202 -4.44 -6.66 3.05
CA VAL A 202 -4.12 -5.37 3.68
C VAL A 202 -5.16 -5.03 4.75
N ALA A 203 -4.71 -4.41 5.84
CA ALA A 203 -5.51 -4.12 7.04
C ALA A 203 -6.08 -5.39 7.69
N GLY A 204 -7.22 -5.29 8.39
CA GLY A 204 -7.81 -6.38 9.15
C GLY A 204 -9.07 -6.96 8.51
N ASN A 205 -9.79 -7.80 9.27
CA ASN A 205 -11.14 -8.30 8.96
C ASN A 205 -11.26 -9.20 7.70
N GLN A 206 -10.14 -9.58 7.09
CA GLN A 206 -10.10 -10.38 5.85
C GLN A 206 -10.80 -11.75 5.97
N GLY A 207 -10.79 -12.36 7.16
CA GLY A 207 -11.51 -13.62 7.40
C GLY A 207 -13.03 -13.53 7.30
N ARG A 208 -13.58 -12.31 7.25
CA ARG A 208 -15.01 -12.06 7.08
C ARG A 208 -15.32 -11.26 5.81
N PHE A 209 -14.46 -10.30 5.50
CA PHE A 209 -14.57 -9.45 4.32
C PHE A 209 -13.25 -9.55 3.57
N LEU A 210 -13.14 -10.58 2.75
CA LEU A 210 -11.97 -10.77 1.90
C LEU A 210 -11.99 -9.70 0.81
N PHE A 211 -11.05 -8.76 0.89
CA PHE A 211 -10.87 -7.72 -0.11
C PHE A 211 -9.47 -7.85 -0.71
N ASP A 212 -9.42 -8.01 -2.02
CA ASP A 212 -8.20 -8.21 -2.78
C ASP A 212 -7.48 -6.86 -2.99
N PHE A 213 -6.29 -6.73 -2.41
CA PHE A 213 -5.42 -5.56 -2.59
C PHE A 213 -4.39 -5.74 -3.70
N SER A 214 -4.43 -6.86 -4.43
CA SER A 214 -3.61 -7.02 -5.62
C SER A 214 -4.03 -6.01 -6.71
N PRO A 215 -3.12 -5.56 -7.58
CA PRO A 215 -3.48 -4.56 -8.59
C PRO A 215 -4.44 -5.13 -9.64
N GLU A 216 -5.54 -4.43 -9.92
CA GLU A 216 -6.31 -4.58 -11.16
C GLU A 216 -5.60 -3.83 -12.29
N ALA A 217 -5.06 -2.65 -11.98
CA ALA A 217 -4.20 -1.91 -12.88
C ALA A 217 -3.09 -1.18 -12.12
N VAL A 218 -2.01 -0.90 -12.83
CA VAL A 218 -0.85 -0.16 -12.30
C VAL A 218 -0.26 0.72 -13.40
N VAL A 219 0.10 1.95 -13.02
CA VAL A 219 0.93 2.85 -13.83
C VAL A 219 2.26 2.99 -13.11
N PHE A 220 3.33 2.51 -13.73
CA PHE A 220 4.68 2.79 -13.29
C PHE A 220 5.27 3.94 -14.09
N ARG A 221 6.13 4.74 -13.45
CA ARG A 221 6.97 5.73 -14.10
C ARG A 221 8.42 5.53 -13.65
N LEU A 222 9.31 5.31 -14.61
CA LEU A 222 10.76 5.23 -14.39
C LEU A 222 11.41 6.46 -15.03
N THR A 223 12.04 7.32 -14.23
CA THR A 223 12.52 8.63 -14.69
C THR A 223 13.67 9.16 -13.84
N HIS A 224 14.36 10.20 -14.34
CA HIS A 224 15.31 11.00 -13.55
C HIS A 224 14.66 12.28 -12.96
N ASP A 225 13.39 12.52 -13.25
CA ASP A 225 12.62 13.61 -12.68
C ASP A 225 12.19 13.26 -11.25
N PRO A 226 12.58 14.05 -10.23
CA PRO A 226 12.28 13.74 -8.82
C PRO A 226 10.81 13.96 -8.44
N ALA A 227 9.97 14.48 -9.33
CA ALA A 227 8.55 14.68 -9.05
C ALA A 227 7.68 13.58 -9.71
N PRO A 228 6.84 12.84 -8.93
CA PRO A 228 6.11 11.66 -9.41
C PRO A 228 5.20 11.90 -10.60
N ARG A 229 4.37 12.96 -10.55
CA ARG A 229 3.31 13.33 -11.52
C ARG A 229 2.29 12.24 -11.89
N ILE A 230 2.31 11.08 -11.24
CA ILE A 230 1.34 9.99 -11.49
C ILE A 230 0.51 9.59 -10.28
N LEU A 231 0.76 10.18 -9.10
CA LEU A 231 0.02 9.83 -7.88
C LEU A 231 -1.46 10.18 -8.02
N TYR A 232 -2.31 9.26 -7.58
CA TYR A 232 -3.77 9.35 -7.65
C TYR A 232 -4.33 9.60 -9.06
N CYS A 233 -3.71 9.01 -10.09
CA CYS A 233 -4.10 9.21 -11.49
C CYS A 233 -5.32 8.38 -11.93
N PHE A 234 -5.79 7.43 -11.12
CA PHE A 234 -6.96 6.63 -11.47
C PHE A 234 -8.23 7.33 -11.05
N GLU A 235 -9.22 7.30 -11.92
CA GLU A 235 -10.52 7.91 -11.72
C GLU A 235 -11.62 6.90 -12.11
N SER A 236 -12.84 7.13 -11.64
CA SER A 236 -14.00 6.35 -12.07
C SER A 236 -15.21 7.27 -12.17
N ASN A 237 -15.81 7.31 -13.35
CA ASN A 237 -16.93 8.21 -13.67
C ASN A 237 -18.28 7.47 -13.70
N ASP A 238 -18.30 6.18 -13.34
CA ASP A 238 -19.45 5.29 -13.48
C ASP A 238 -19.67 4.42 -12.22
N PHE A 239 -19.52 5.05 -11.06
CA PHE A 239 -19.69 4.42 -9.74
C PHE A 239 -18.77 3.22 -9.53
N GLY A 240 -17.52 3.38 -9.96
CA GLY A 240 -16.51 2.36 -9.81
C GLY A 240 -16.44 1.41 -10.99
N LYS A 241 -17.48 1.20 -11.80
CA LYS A 241 -17.55 0.07 -12.76
C LYS A 241 -16.34 0.00 -13.69
N SER A 242 -15.88 1.13 -14.20
CA SER A 242 -14.65 1.27 -14.98
C SER A 242 -13.66 2.21 -14.31
N VAL A 243 -12.42 2.12 -14.77
CA VAL A 243 -11.32 2.99 -14.35
C VAL A 243 -10.82 3.75 -15.59
N CYS A 244 -10.50 5.03 -15.42
CA CYS A 244 -9.83 5.85 -16.42
C CYS A 244 -8.61 6.57 -15.81
N VAL A 245 -7.82 7.23 -16.66
CA VAL A 245 -6.61 7.97 -16.25
C VAL A 245 -6.52 9.35 -16.92
N ASP A 246 -7.66 10.06 -17.02
CA ASP A 246 -7.78 11.29 -17.81
C ASP A 246 -6.75 12.38 -17.42
N GLN A 247 -6.47 12.54 -16.12
CA GLN A 247 -5.41 13.45 -15.65
C GLN A 247 -4.01 13.02 -16.08
N LEU A 248 -3.72 11.71 -16.15
CA LEU A 248 -2.43 11.22 -16.66
C LEU A 248 -2.29 11.52 -18.15
N LEU A 249 -3.36 11.29 -18.93
CA LEU A 249 -3.36 11.58 -20.36
C LEU A 249 -3.14 13.07 -20.62
N THR A 250 -3.74 13.93 -19.82
CA THR A 250 -3.51 15.38 -19.89
C THR A 250 -2.02 15.71 -19.68
N ARG A 251 -1.35 15.06 -18.72
CA ARG A 251 0.09 15.26 -18.46
C ARG A 251 1.00 14.71 -19.57
N LEU A 252 0.54 13.70 -20.31
CA LEU A 252 1.21 13.23 -21.52
C LEU A 252 1.05 14.26 -22.65
N ASP A 253 -0.17 14.76 -22.85
CA ASP A 253 -0.50 15.73 -23.90
C ASP A 253 0.22 17.08 -23.68
N THR A 254 0.46 17.49 -22.43
CA THR A 254 1.24 18.70 -22.09
C THR A 254 2.75 18.49 -22.10
N GLY A 255 3.23 17.25 -22.23
CA GLY A 255 4.65 16.91 -22.17
C GLY A 255 5.27 16.93 -20.76
N ASP A 256 4.44 16.99 -19.71
CA ASP A 256 4.88 16.88 -18.31
C ASP A 256 5.39 15.46 -17.97
N ILE A 257 4.94 14.46 -18.72
CA ILE A 257 5.39 13.07 -18.64
C ILE A 257 5.69 12.60 -20.06
N LYS A 258 6.79 11.86 -20.23
CA LYS A 258 7.12 11.27 -21.52
C LYS A 258 6.55 9.84 -21.61
N PRO A 259 5.97 9.42 -22.74
CA PRO A 259 5.40 8.08 -22.89
C PRO A 259 6.39 6.95 -22.57
N GLU A 260 7.66 7.11 -22.93
CA GLU A 260 8.72 6.10 -22.71
C GLU A 260 9.07 5.86 -21.22
N GLU A 261 8.73 6.82 -20.34
CA GLU A 261 8.90 6.67 -18.89
C GLU A 261 7.83 5.74 -18.30
N LEU A 262 6.73 5.52 -19.01
CA LEU A 262 5.57 4.80 -18.50
C LEU A 262 5.61 3.31 -18.84
N ILE A 263 5.19 2.50 -17.87
CA ILE A 263 4.94 1.07 -18.02
C ILE A 263 3.59 0.80 -17.37
N CYS A 264 2.60 0.42 -18.17
CA CYS A 264 1.23 0.23 -17.69
C CYS A 264 0.84 -1.24 -17.68
N GLY A 265 0.29 -1.68 -16.54
CA GLY A 265 -0.26 -3.00 -16.34
C GLY A 265 -1.78 -2.93 -16.16
N VAL A 266 -2.54 -3.77 -16.84
CA VAL A 266 -4.00 -3.91 -16.69
C VAL A 266 -4.38 -5.39 -16.62
N SER A 267 -5.43 -5.72 -15.88
CA SER A 267 -6.01 -7.06 -15.82
C SER A 267 -6.80 -7.41 -17.08
N ASP A 268 -7.44 -6.41 -17.69
CA ASP A 268 -8.22 -6.52 -18.91
C ASP A 268 -7.68 -5.57 -19.99
N ARG A 269 -7.18 -6.15 -21.08
CA ARG A 269 -6.59 -5.43 -22.22
C ARG A 269 -7.63 -4.85 -23.18
N GLU A 270 -8.91 -5.21 -23.01
CA GLU A 270 -10.03 -4.66 -23.77
C GLU A 270 -10.78 -3.57 -22.99
N SER A 271 -10.34 -3.29 -21.75
CA SER A 271 -10.94 -2.26 -20.90
C SER A 271 -10.82 -0.85 -21.49
N ALA A 272 -11.71 0.06 -21.08
CA ALA A 272 -11.65 1.47 -21.45
C ALA A 272 -10.30 2.11 -21.09
N LEU A 273 -9.73 1.73 -19.95
CA LEU A 273 -8.38 2.14 -19.52
C LEU A 273 -7.31 1.72 -20.53
N ALA A 274 -7.36 0.46 -20.99
CA ALA A 274 -6.38 -0.06 -21.94
C ALA A 274 -6.45 0.70 -23.27
N GLN A 275 -7.67 0.96 -23.78
CA GLN A 275 -7.88 1.73 -25.00
C GLN A 275 -7.38 3.18 -24.87
N GLN A 276 -7.61 3.81 -23.71
CA GLN A 276 -7.11 5.16 -23.42
C GLN A 276 -5.58 5.26 -23.54
N LEU A 277 -4.87 4.27 -22.98
CA LEU A 277 -3.41 4.20 -23.03
C LEU A 277 -2.88 3.92 -24.45
N GLN A 278 -3.49 2.97 -25.17
CA GLN A 278 -3.11 2.61 -26.54
C GLN A 278 -3.26 3.79 -27.50
N ASN A 279 -4.33 4.59 -27.34
CA ASN A 279 -4.56 5.81 -28.13
C ASN A 279 -3.47 6.89 -27.93
N ARG A 280 -2.61 6.74 -26.90
CA ARG A 280 -1.44 7.59 -26.65
C ARG A 280 -0.10 6.87 -26.86
N GLY A 281 -0.12 5.73 -27.57
CA GLY A 281 1.08 4.96 -27.91
C GLY A 281 1.68 4.19 -26.73
N ILE A 282 0.94 4.05 -25.62
CA ILE A 282 1.35 3.24 -24.47
C ILE A 282 0.64 1.91 -24.58
N GLU A 283 1.38 0.84 -24.89
CA GLU A 283 0.80 -0.51 -24.96
C GLU A 283 0.70 -1.12 -23.56
N PRO A 284 -0.52 -1.31 -23.02
CA PRO A 284 -0.70 -1.91 -21.71
C PRO A 284 -0.48 -3.43 -21.79
N VAL A 285 0.22 -3.96 -20.80
CA VAL A 285 0.45 -5.41 -20.63
C VAL A 285 -0.27 -5.93 -19.39
N GLY A 286 -0.21 -7.23 -19.11
CA GLY A 286 -0.70 -7.76 -17.83
C GLY A 286 0.05 -7.16 -16.63
N VAL A 287 -0.61 -6.96 -15.49
CA VAL A 287 0.00 -6.38 -14.26
C VAL A 287 1.35 -7.02 -13.90
N LYS A 288 1.42 -8.35 -13.87
CA LYS A 288 2.68 -9.06 -13.57
C LYS A 288 3.76 -8.84 -14.64
N ALA A 289 3.36 -8.75 -15.91
CA ALA A 289 4.30 -8.45 -16.99
C ALA A 289 4.83 -7.02 -16.90
N ALA A 290 3.99 -6.05 -16.51
CA ALA A 290 4.42 -4.67 -16.25
C ALA A 290 5.43 -4.62 -15.09
N CYS A 291 5.18 -5.36 -14.01
CA CYS A 291 6.11 -5.53 -12.89
C CYS A 291 7.47 -6.05 -13.35
N SER A 292 7.49 -7.17 -14.08
CA SER A 292 8.74 -7.74 -14.60
C SER A 292 9.46 -6.79 -15.56
N SER A 293 8.72 -6.07 -16.41
CA SER A 293 9.29 -5.08 -17.33
C SER A 293 9.94 -3.92 -16.57
N LEU A 294 9.28 -3.39 -15.54
CA LEU A 294 9.85 -2.34 -14.69
C LEU A 294 11.12 -2.81 -13.99
N ILE A 295 11.09 -3.99 -13.36
CA ILE A 295 12.26 -4.55 -12.67
C ILE A 295 13.44 -4.68 -13.63
N ASN A 296 13.22 -5.22 -14.84
CA ASN A 296 14.27 -5.38 -15.83
C ASN A 296 14.86 -4.04 -16.29
N ARG A 297 13.99 -3.06 -16.63
CA ARG A 297 14.45 -1.72 -17.08
C ARG A 297 15.20 -0.98 -15.97
N MET A 298 14.69 -1.04 -14.73
CA MET A 298 15.33 -0.42 -13.57
C MET A 298 16.71 -1.04 -13.30
N THR A 299 16.80 -2.38 -13.25
CA THR A 299 18.08 -3.07 -13.00
C THR A 299 19.10 -2.74 -14.08
N GLN A 300 18.70 -2.78 -15.36
CA GLN A 300 19.59 -2.41 -16.46
C GLN A 300 20.07 -0.95 -16.35
N ALA A 301 19.19 -0.02 -16.00
CA ALA A 301 19.57 1.39 -15.80
C ALA A 301 20.58 1.54 -14.65
N LEU A 302 20.36 0.86 -13.52
CA LEU A 302 21.25 0.91 -12.36
C LEU A 302 22.63 0.28 -12.66
N GLU A 303 22.69 -0.77 -13.47
CA GLU A 303 23.96 -1.39 -13.91
C GLU A 303 24.76 -0.45 -14.82
N VAL A 304 24.09 0.20 -15.78
CA VAL A 304 24.73 1.18 -16.67
C VAL A 304 25.27 2.37 -15.88
N GLU A 305 24.58 2.81 -14.84
CA GLU A 305 25.05 3.88 -13.96
C GLU A 305 26.20 3.45 -13.04
N ALA A 306 26.24 2.19 -12.62
CA ALA A 306 27.34 1.67 -11.80
C ALA A 306 28.64 1.44 -12.60
N GLY A 307 28.53 1.22 -13.92
CA GLY A 307 29.66 1.09 -14.83
C GLY A 307 30.23 2.40 -15.38
N ARG A 308 29.65 3.55 -15.01
CA ARG A 308 30.13 4.90 -15.34
C ARG A 308 30.85 5.52 -14.14
#